data_AF-A0A6I8VES0-F1
#
_entry.id   AF-A0A6I8VES0-F1
#
_cell.length_a   1.000
_cell.length_b   1.000
_cell.length_c   1.000
_cell.angle_alpha   90.00
_cell.angle_beta   90.00
_cell.angle_gamma   90.00
#
_symmetry.space_group_name_H-M   'P 1'
#
loop_
_entity.id
_entity.type
_entity.pdbx_description
1 polymer ?
#
loop_
_entity_poly.entity_id
_entity_poly.type
_entity_poly.pdbx_seq_one_letter_code
_entity_poly.pdbx_strand_id
1 'polypeptide(L)'
;MKPAKTAPYISLIISVALTFIVMAISLCYGNLAVRHRRGLFVSRHNVIRWSERLFVLTSFGIIVCAEMKRITIEFVTLLVYTTLSNIFVVIFAASIRKPNFYHYEPKGDHILIGQLYYLNFYALYMGYVWTTASWFEIMDWNVKLTDLFK
;
A
#
# COMPACT_ATOMS: atom_id res chain seq x y z
N MET A 1 -12.25 18.34 11.49
CA MET A 1 -11.26 17.54 12.23
C MET A 1 -11.91 16.74 13.34
N LYS A 2 -12.36 15.50 13.01
CA LYS A 2 -12.58 14.48 14.05
C LYS A 2 -11.30 14.43 14.91
N PRO A 3 -11.37 14.33 16.25
CA PRO A 3 -10.18 14.15 17.05
C PRO A 3 -9.43 12.97 16.47
N ALA A 4 -8.13 13.16 16.18
CA ALA A 4 -7.29 12.22 15.46
C ALA A 4 -7.62 10.80 15.93
N LYS A 5 -8.37 10.04 15.10
CA LYS A 5 -8.74 8.66 15.41
C LYS A 5 -7.41 7.93 15.60
N THR A 6 -7.03 7.68 16.84
CA THR A 6 -5.88 6.83 17.12
C THR A 6 -6.29 5.45 16.62
N ALA A 7 -5.71 5.04 15.50
CA ALA A 7 -5.97 3.73 14.95
C ALA A 7 -5.69 2.69 16.05
N PRO A 8 -6.62 1.77 16.35
CA PRO A 8 -6.43 0.81 17.43
C PRO A 8 -5.15 0.01 17.15
N TYR A 9 -4.32 -0.25 18.16
CA TYR A 9 -3.03 -0.95 17.98
C TYR A 9 -3.15 -2.28 17.21
N ILE A 10 -4.31 -2.93 17.28
CA ILE A 10 -4.66 -4.14 16.52
C ILE A 10 -4.67 -3.89 15.01
N SER A 11 -5.18 -2.73 14.56
CA SER A 11 -5.13 -2.32 13.15
C SER A 11 -3.70 -2.19 12.64
N LEU A 12 -2.77 -1.68 13.47
CA LEU A 12 -1.35 -1.61 13.13
C LEU A 12 -0.76 -3.01 12.97
N ILE A 13 -1.04 -3.94 13.90
CA ILE A 13 -0.53 -5.32 13.84
C ILE A 13 -1.03 -6.05 12.59
N ILE A 14 -2.34 -5.98 12.33
CA ILE A 14 -2.96 -6.61 11.14
C ILE A 14 -2.37 -6.01 9.86
N SER A 15 -2.20 -4.69 9.82
CA SER A 15 -1.62 -4.01 8.66
C SER A 15 -0.17 -4.41 8.43
N VAL A 16 0.63 -4.57 9.49
CA VAL A 16 2.00 -5.10 9.38
C VAL A 16 1.97 -6.50 8.77
N ALA A 17 1.15 -7.42 9.30
CA ALA A 17 1.05 -8.77 8.75
C ALA A 17 0.64 -8.78 7.27
N LEU A 18 -0.37 -7.99 6.90
CA LEU A 18 -0.83 -7.86 5.51
C LEU A 18 0.26 -7.30 4.60
N THR A 19 1.00 -6.28 5.03
CA THR A 19 2.10 -5.74 4.23
C THR A 19 3.22 -6.76 4.00
N PHE A 20 3.57 -7.58 4.99
CA PHE A 20 4.52 -8.68 4.80
C PHE A 20 4.03 -9.73 3.82
N ILE A 21 2.74 -10.07 3.86
CA ILE A 21 2.13 -11.00 2.90
C ILE A 21 2.20 -10.44 1.48
N VAL A 22 1.82 -9.17 1.28
CA VAL A 22 1.89 -8.51 -0.03
C VAL A 22 3.33 -8.44 -0.53
N MET A 23 4.29 -8.17 0.35
CA MET A 23 5.71 -8.20 0.00
C MET A 23 6.10 -9.60 -0.48
N ALA A 24 5.78 -10.66 0.26
CA ALA A 24 6.08 -12.04 -0.13
C ALA A 24 5.46 -12.41 -1.49
N ILE A 25 4.18 -12.07 -1.72
CA ILE A 25 3.48 -12.29 -2.99
C ILE A 25 4.18 -11.53 -4.13
N SER A 26 4.54 -10.26 -3.89
CA SER A 26 5.24 -9.42 -4.85
C SER A 26 6.60 -10.02 -5.25
N LEU A 27 7.34 -10.57 -4.29
CA LEU A 27 8.61 -11.26 -4.54
C LEU A 27 8.38 -12.58 -5.31
N CYS A 28 7.37 -13.38 -4.97
CA CYS A 28 7.11 -14.63 -5.70
C CYS A 28 6.66 -14.36 -7.14
N TYR A 29 5.72 -13.43 -7.32
CA TYR A 29 5.19 -13.05 -8.64
C TYR A 29 6.28 -12.46 -9.53
N GLY A 30 7.09 -11.53 -9.00
CA GLY A 30 8.18 -10.93 -9.75
C GLY A 30 9.20 -11.96 -10.27
N ASN A 31 9.55 -12.97 -9.46
CA ASN A 31 10.48 -14.02 -9.88
C ASN A 31 9.89 -14.93 -10.96
N LEU A 32 8.63 -15.32 -10.83
CA LEU A 32 7.94 -16.16 -11.81
C LEU A 32 7.70 -15.44 -13.14
N ALA A 33 7.36 -14.15 -13.09
CA ALA A 33 7.08 -13.31 -14.25
C ALA A 33 8.35 -13.05 -15.09
N VAL A 34 9.50 -12.84 -14.44
CA VAL A 34 10.79 -12.65 -15.14
C VAL A 34 11.14 -13.86 -15.98
N ARG A 35 10.94 -15.08 -15.45
CA ARG A 35 11.25 -16.33 -16.15
C ARG A 35 10.46 -16.50 -17.45
N HIS A 36 9.23 -15.98 -17.51
CA HIS A 36 8.36 -16.15 -18.67
C HIS A 36 8.44 -15.00 -19.68
N ARG A 37 9.18 -13.91 -19.40
CA ARG A 37 9.15 -12.64 -20.17
C ARG A 37 7.72 -12.15 -20.49
N ARG A 38 6.72 -12.61 -19.74
CA ARG A 38 5.29 -12.32 -19.88
C ARG A 38 4.81 -11.90 -18.50
N GLY A 39 4.39 -10.65 -18.38
CA GLY A 39 3.92 -10.06 -17.14
C GLY A 39 3.42 -8.64 -17.41
N LEU A 40 2.67 -8.06 -16.47
CA LEU A 40 2.31 -6.64 -16.48
C LEU A 40 3.56 -5.78 -16.20
N PHE A 41 4.54 -5.85 -17.10
CA PHE A 41 5.73 -5.03 -17.02
C PHE A 41 5.40 -3.65 -17.57
N VAL A 42 5.49 -2.65 -16.70
CA VAL A 42 5.29 -1.26 -17.08
C VAL A 42 6.64 -0.64 -17.42
N SER A 43 6.68 0.27 -18.39
CA SER A 43 7.91 1.00 -18.72
C SER A 43 8.38 1.84 -17.53
N ARG A 44 9.70 2.04 -17.36
CA ARG A 44 10.28 2.79 -16.23
C ARG A 44 9.60 4.14 -16.02
N HIS A 45 9.44 4.92 -17.08
CA HIS A 45 8.80 6.24 -17.01
C HIS A 45 7.36 6.16 -16.48
N ASN A 46 6.60 5.16 -16.94
CA ASN A 46 5.24 4.95 -16.47
C ASN A 46 5.22 4.45 -15.02
N VAL A 47 6.14 3.57 -14.61
CA VAL A 47 6.25 3.10 -13.21
C VAL A 47 6.46 4.27 -12.26
N ILE A 48 7.41 5.16 -12.57
CA ILE A 48 7.70 6.35 -11.76
C ILE A 48 6.48 7.27 -11.70
N ARG A 49 5.90 7.61 -12.86
CA ARG A 49 4.75 8.51 -12.94
C ARG A 49 3.51 7.97 -12.21
N TRP A 50 3.23 6.67 -12.35
CA TRP A 50 2.10 6.03 -11.66
C TRP A 50 2.33 5.89 -10.16
N SER A 51 3.58 5.65 -9.75
CA SER A 51 3.99 5.62 -8.34
C SER A 51 3.67 6.93 -7.63
N GLU A 52 4.13 8.05 -8.19
CA GLU A 52 3.87 9.36 -7.61
C GLU A 52 2.37 9.68 -7.54
N ARG A 53 1.63 9.37 -8.62
CA ARG A 53 0.17 9.59 -8.67
C ARG A 53 -0.58 8.77 -7.65
N LEU A 54 -0.25 7.49 -7.51
CA LEU A 54 -0.91 6.60 -6.55
C LEU A 54 -0.56 6.96 -5.12
N PHE A 55 0.70 7.32 -4.85
CA PHE A 55 1.11 7.82 -3.54
C PHE A 55 0.31 9.05 -3.12
N VAL A 56 0.19 10.05 -4.01
CA VAL A 56 -0.58 11.26 -3.73
C VAL A 56 -2.07 10.94 -3.59
N LEU A 57 -2.63 10.12 -4.47
CA LEU A 57 -4.04 9.74 -4.46
C LEU A 57 -4.44 8.98 -3.19
N THR A 58 -3.62 8.04 -2.74
CA THR A 58 -3.86 7.29 -1.51
C THR A 58 -3.73 8.18 -0.28
N SER A 59 -2.68 9.01 -0.19
CA SER A 59 -2.48 9.94 0.93
C SER A 59 -3.61 10.97 1.02
N PHE A 60 -3.98 11.59 -0.10
CA PHE A 60 -5.07 12.55 -0.17
C PHE A 60 -6.43 11.87 0.10
N GLY A 61 -6.64 10.67 -0.45
CA GLY A 61 -7.83 9.86 -0.19
C GLY A 61 -8.02 9.59 1.30
N ILE A 62 -6.95 9.22 2.02
CA ILE A 62 -6.98 9.02 3.48
C ILE A 62 -7.38 10.31 4.21
N ILE A 63 -6.78 11.45 3.86
CA ILE A 63 -7.09 12.75 4.48
C ILE A 63 -8.55 13.13 4.27
N VAL A 64 -9.05 13.02 3.03
CA VAL A 64 -10.45 13.32 2.71
C VAL A 64 -11.38 12.39 3.48
N CYS A 65 -11.09 11.09 3.50
CA CYS A 65 -11.86 10.09 4.25
C CYS A 65 -11.90 10.41 5.75
N ALA A 66 -10.80 10.88 6.33
CA ALA A 66 -10.76 11.29 7.75
C ALA A 66 -11.71 12.46 8.07
N GLU A 67 -11.98 13.35 7.10
CA GLU A 67 -12.92 14.47 7.26
C GLU A 67 -14.38 14.09 6.88
N MET A 68 -14.63 12.93 6.27
CA MET A 68 -15.99 12.53 5.89
C MET A 68 -16.86 12.20 7.11
N LYS A 69 -18.11 12.69 7.12
CA LYS A 69 -19.08 12.39 8.19
C LYS A 69 -19.68 10.98 8.11
N ARG A 70 -19.74 10.36 6.92
CA ARG A 70 -20.38 9.05 6.72
C ARG A 70 -19.34 7.92 6.67
N ILE A 71 -19.31 7.11 7.73
CA ILE A 71 -18.36 6.01 7.92
C ILE A 71 -18.51 4.91 6.85
N THR A 72 -19.73 4.62 6.37
CA THR A 72 -19.94 3.60 5.34
C THR A 72 -19.29 3.95 4.00
N ILE A 73 -19.30 5.24 3.63
CA ILE A 73 -18.69 5.74 2.39
C ILE A 73 -17.17 5.84 2.56
N GLU A 74 -16.71 6.25 3.75
CA GLU A 74 -15.30 6.25 4.17
C GLU A 74 -14.67 4.87 3.95
N PHE A 75 -15.32 3.80 4.42
CA PHE A 75 -14.81 2.44 4.27
C PHE A 75 -14.70 1.99 2.80
N VAL A 76 -15.76 2.18 1.99
CA VAL A 76 -15.77 1.73 0.59
C VAL A 76 -14.69 2.46 -0.22
N THR A 77 -14.55 3.77 0.00
CA THR A 77 -13.54 4.57 -0.70
C THR A 77 -12.11 4.19 -0.28
N LEU A 78 -11.85 4.01 1.02
CA LEU A 78 -10.56 3.52 1.52
C LEU A 78 -10.22 2.12 1.00
N LEU A 79 -11.20 1.23 0.89
CA LEU A 79 -11.01 -0.11 0.34
C LEU A 79 -10.58 -0.04 -1.13
N VAL A 80 -11.21 0.82 -1.94
CA VAL A 80 -10.83 1.03 -3.34
C VAL A 80 -9.40 1.58 -3.44
N TYR A 81 -9.02 2.56 -2.62
CA TYR A 81 -7.67 3.11 -2.65
C TYR A 81 -6.61 2.09 -2.21
N THR A 82 -6.91 1.30 -1.18
CA THR A 82 -6.01 0.26 -0.66
C THR A 82 -5.84 -0.88 -1.66
N THR A 83 -6.90 -1.31 -2.35
CA THR A 83 -6.82 -2.35 -3.39
C THR A 83 -6.04 -1.88 -4.62
N LEU A 84 -6.24 -0.62 -5.08
CA LEU A 84 -5.45 -0.02 -6.15
C LEU A 84 -3.95 0.05 -5.79
N SER A 85 -3.63 0.49 -4.58
CA SER A 85 -2.25 0.54 -4.09
C SER A 85 -1.62 -0.85 -4.01
N ASN A 86 -2.37 -1.86 -3.55
CA ASN A 86 -1.91 -3.25 -3.46
C ASN A 86 -1.53 -3.82 -4.83
N ILE A 87 -2.44 -3.69 -5.82
CA ILE A 87 -2.19 -4.12 -7.20
C ILE A 87 -0.94 -3.43 -7.76
N PHE A 88 -0.80 -2.13 -7.50
CA PHE A 88 0.34 -1.37 -8.00
C PHE A 88 1.66 -1.79 -7.37
N VAL A 89 1.72 -2.03 -6.05
CA VAL A 89 2.94 -2.49 -5.37
C VAL A 89 3.44 -3.82 -5.96
N VAL A 90 2.52 -4.74 -6.27
CA VAL A 90 2.85 -6.02 -6.94
C VAL A 90 3.43 -5.77 -8.34
N ILE A 91 2.79 -4.91 -9.13
CA ILE A 91 3.25 -4.55 -10.49
C ILE A 91 4.61 -3.84 -10.45
N PHE A 92 4.81 -2.93 -9.50
CA PHE A 92 6.05 -2.18 -9.32
C PHE A 92 7.19 -3.14 -8.98
N ALA A 93 6.99 -4.04 -8.01
CA ALA A 93 7.97 -5.03 -7.59
C ALA A 93 8.36 -5.97 -8.74
N ALA A 94 7.38 -6.41 -9.54
CA ALA A 94 7.63 -7.20 -10.73
C ALA A 94 8.42 -6.42 -11.79
N SER A 95 8.09 -5.14 -11.98
CA SER A 95 8.70 -4.27 -12.99
C SER A 95 10.19 -3.99 -12.71
N ILE A 96 10.57 -3.79 -11.45
CA ILE A 96 11.97 -3.60 -11.04
C ILE A 96 12.86 -4.78 -11.46
N ARG A 97 12.32 -6.00 -11.42
CA ARG A 97 13.09 -7.23 -11.67
C ARG A 97 13.31 -7.53 -13.14
N LYS A 98 12.77 -6.70 -14.04
CA LYS A 98 13.01 -6.81 -15.47
C LYS A 98 14.50 -6.56 -15.76
N PRO A 99 15.15 -7.37 -16.63
CA PRO A 99 16.51 -7.09 -17.07
C PRO A 99 16.57 -5.71 -17.76
N ASN A 100 17.63 -4.94 -17.47
CA ASN A 100 17.86 -3.57 -17.94
C ASN A 100 16.83 -2.52 -17.47
N PHE A 101 16.20 -2.71 -16.30
CA PHE A 101 15.33 -1.69 -15.71
C PHE A 101 16.09 -0.47 -15.19
N TYR A 102 17.28 -0.68 -14.62
CA TYR A 102 18.15 0.36 -14.08
C TYR A 102 19.11 0.90 -15.15
N HIS A 103 19.40 2.19 -15.10
CA HIS A 103 20.52 2.76 -15.87
C HIS A 103 21.84 2.20 -15.34
N TYR A 104 22.74 1.85 -16.25
CA TYR A 104 23.99 1.19 -15.93
C TYR A 104 24.99 2.13 -15.21
N GLU A 105 24.81 3.45 -15.33
CA GLU A 105 25.83 4.42 -14.96
C GLU A 105 25.62 5.14 -13.60
N PRO A 106 24.41 5.61 -13.20
CA PRO A 106 24.27 6.32 -11.93
C PRO A 106 23.73 5.44 -10.79
N LYS A 107 24.50 5.31 -9.70
CA LYS A 107 24.03 4.75 -8.41
C LYS A 107 22.74 5.42 -7.89
N GLY A 108 22.50 6.67 -8.28
CA GLY A 108 21.30 7.44 -7.93
C GLY A 108 19.99 6.82 -8.45
N ASP A 109 20.02 6.03 -9.54
CA ASP A 109 18.81 5.39 -10.06
C ASP A 109 18.29 4.31 -9.11
N HIS A 110 19.19 3.56 -8.48
CA HIS A 110 18.85 2.58 -7.45
C HIS A 110 18.24 3.23 -6.21
N ILE A 111 18.77 4.39 -5.80
CA ILE A 111 18.28 5.14 -4.64
C ILE A 111 16.88 5.70 -4.93
N LEU A 112 16.69 6.33 -6.09
CA LEU A 112 15.40 6.92 -6.47
C LEU A 112 14.29 5.86 -6.54
N ILE A 113 14.56 4.73 -7.22
CA ILE A 113 13.59 3.63 -7.35
C ILE A 113 13.32 3.00 -5.99
N GLY A 114 14.34 2.86 -5.13
CA GLY A 114 14.18 2.38 -3.75
C GLY A 114 13.29 3.30 -2.91
N GLN A 115 13.49 4.60 -2.99
CA GLN A 115 12.66 5.60 -2.31
C GLN A 115 11.21 5.57 -2.78
N LEU A 116 10.98 5.54 -4.09
CA LEU A 116 9.62 5.44 -4.67
C LEU A 116 8.94 4.14 -4.22
N TYR A 117 9.65 3.03 -4.21
CA TYR A 117 9.11 1.76 -3.73
C TYR A 117 8.72 1.83 -2.25
N TYR A 118 9.59 2.39 -1.41
CA TYR A 118 9.32 2.60 0.00
C TYR A 118 8.09 3.50 0.23
N LEU A 119 7.97 4.61 -0.51
CA LEU A 119 6.82 5.51 -0.44
C LEU A 119 5.50 4.81 -0.77
N ASN A 120 5.48 3.95 -1.80
CA ASN A 120 4.29 3.16 -2.12
C ASN A 120 3.96 2.12 -1.06
N PHE A 121 4.99 1.48 -0.47
CA PHE A 121 4.80 0.57 0.66
C PHE A 121 4.23 1.27 1.88
N TYR A 122 4.73 2.46 2.19
CA TYR A 122 4.23 3.30 3.26
C TYR A 122 2.76 3.70 3.01
N ALA A 123 2.43 4.14 1.80
CA ALA A 123 1.06 4.46 1.45
C ALA A 123 0.12 3.26 1.53
N LEU A 124 0.57 2.08 1.08
CA LEU A 124 -0.18 0.83 1.21
C LEU A 124 -0.41 0.46 2.67
N TYR A 125 0.64 0.54 3.50
CA TYR A 125 0.56 0.30 4.93
C TYR A 125 -0.47 1.21 5.59
N MET A 126 -0.39 2.52 5.34
CA MET A 126 -1.34 3.49 5.87
C MET A 126 -2.76 3.19 5.35
N GLY A 127 -2.92 2.82 4.08
CA GLY A 127 -4.20 2.38 3.51
C GLY A 127 -4.81 1.22 4.29
N TYR A 128 -4.03 0.19 4.62
CA TYR A 128 -4.50 -0.92 5.46
C TYR A 128 -4.91 -0.48 6.86
N VAL A 129 -4.11 0.36 7.51
CA VAL A 129 -4.40 0.84 8.88
C VAL A 129 -5.74 1.57 8.91
N TRP A 130 -5.96 2.50 7.98
CA TRP A 130 -7.20 3.27 7.93
C TRP A 130 -8.40 2.42 7.50
N THR A 131 -8.23 1.53 6.52
CA THR A 131 -9.31 0.64 6.07
C THR A 131 -9.75 -0.31 7.19
N THR A 132 -8.79 -0.89 7.93
CA THR A 132 -9.08 -1.78 9.05
C THR A 132 -9.66 -1.03 10.25
N ALA A 133 -9.21 0.21 10.50
CA ALA A 133 -9.81 1.07 11.52
C ALA A 133 -11.28 1.40 11.21
N SER A 134 -11.59 1.84 9.98
CA SER A 134 -12.98 2.10 9.56
C SER A 134 -13.83 0.81 9.57
N TRP A 135 -13.24 -0.35 9.28
CA TRP A 135 -13.92 -1.64 9.40
C TRP A 135 -14.33 -1.97 10.84
N PHE A 136 -13.40 -1.82 11.79
CA PHE A 136 -13.70 -2.05 13.21
C PHE A 136 -14.80 -1.13 13.74
N GLU A 137 -14.83 0.12 13.29
CA GLU A 137 -15.85 1.09 13.65
C GLU A 137 -17.23 0.76 13.05
N ILE A 138 -17.29 0.20 11.84
CA ILE A 138 -18.55 -0.31 11.25
C ILE A 138 -19.08 -1.51 12.03
N MET A 139 -18.19 -2.38 12.49
CA MET A 139 -18.58 -3.57 13.27
C MET A 139 -18.84 -3.27 14.75
N ASP A 140 -18.74 -2.01 15.17
CA ASP A 140 -18.82 -1.55 16.57
C ASP A 140 -17.92 -2.37 17.53
N TRP A 141 -16.79 -2.85 17.00
CA TRP A 141 -15.96 -3.80 17.71
C TRP A 141 -14.95 -3.08 18.60
N ASN A 142 -15.30 -2.95 19.87
CA ASN A 142 -14.49 -2.26 20.86
C ASN A 142 -13.39 -3.20 21.42
N VAL A 143 -12.48 -3.66 20.56
CA VAL A 143 -11.41 -4.59 20.98
C VAL A 143 -10.34 -3.83 21.75
N LYS A 144 -10.35 -3.97 23.08
CA LYS A 144 -9.26 -3.48 23.93
C LYS A 144 -8.10 -4.47 23.89
N LEU A 145 -6.87 -3.94 23.85
CA LEU A 145 -5.61 -4.70 23.85
C LEU A 145 -5.53 -5.69 25.03
N THR A 146 -6.23 -5.41 26.12
CA THR A 146 -6.33 -6.26 27.32
C THR A 146 -7.10 -7.56 27.11
N ASP A 147 -7.98 -7.65 26.12
CA ASP A 147 -8.76 -8.87 25.84
C ASP A 147 -8.01 -9.87 24.93
N LEU A 148 -6.92 -9.43 24.30
CA LEU A 148 -6.09 -10.27 23.41
C LEU A 148 -4.99 -11.05 24.17
N PHE A 149 -4.66 -10.64 25.39
CA PHE A 149 -3.67 -11.27 26.27
C PHE A 149 -4.31 -12.00 27.47
N LYS A 150 -5.62 -12.24 27.42
CA LYS A 150 -6.35 -13.12 28.34
C LYS A 150 -6.54 -14.49 27.69
#